data_AF-A0A956LY23-F1
#
_entry.id   AF-A0A956LY23-F1
#
_cell.length_a   1.000
_cell.length_b   1.000
_cell.length_c   1.000
_cell.angle_alpha   90.00
_cell.angle_beta   90.00
_cell.angle_gamma   90.00
#
_symmetry.space_group_name_H-M   'P 1'
#
loop_
_entity.id
_entity.type
_entity.pdbx_description
1 polymer ?
#
loop_
_entity_poly.entity_id
_entity_poly.type
_entity_poly.pdbx_seq_one_letter_code
_entity_poly.pdbx_strand_id
1 'polypeptide(L)'
;MLGFPTSRAVAVPFRPSISIDDILIQTKGPQMRSRSSSLRKRAVLAFLIPFGFYLVALAVLAVLGTVFVLLLMSPVVDARVLIALILGMMLVVLAVVVSTVITVVSSFEKWDPPGILLEPEAHPGLFGLIAAIGQSLGEGLPKEVYLSPEINAAVTARGGFLGLGRRRVLVVGLPVLHLFTVSELEAILTHEFGHYYGGDLALLPWIRRSHEQVLRSLGILEGHPLVLPFRWYAEVLLGLTAQVVREQELAADRLAVERVGAPALERGLKKLCQADALLDSYRVAEANAVFSAGFRPPVAAGLPSFLEAPAIAPRAAEALEREWDGRTSQKYDTHPCLRERVEAMKDAHDPDGDPDDRPAIVLLSDPDGYELALHRFVTPGVGDLEPIAWEDVGERVAMEHWREVRDAHASVLDRYPPESYPEAIERLGELSAEIVPPNSRIQSPEDRKRFARTVLGAGLAVALRERGWSAKKEFGQPPELAWGAKRIDPIVAVRELADGRCSREDWMEMLSAPGAAADRA
;
A
#
# COMPACT_ATOMS: atom_id res chain seq x y z
N MET A 1 -6.39 -14.23 -15.13
CA MET A 1 -5.45 -13.09 -15.23
C MET A 1 -4.26 -13.49 -16.10
N LEU A 2 -4.40 -13.41 -17.42
CA LEU A 2 -3.26 -13.36 -18.34
C LEU A 2 -3.21 -11.92 -18.85
N GLY A 3 -2.04 -11.29 -18.69
CA GLY A 3 -1.84 -9.86 -18.90
C GLY A 3 -1.97 -9.41 -20.36
N PHE A 4 -2.34 -8.14 -20.47
CA PHE A 4 -2.34 -7.31 -21.66
C PHE A 4 -1.06 -7.48 -22.51
N PRO A 5 -1.14 -7.65 -23.84
CA PRO A 5 0.01 -7.53 -24.72
C PRO A 5 0.39 -6.06 -24.87
N THR A 6 1.66 -5.76 -24.65
CA THR A 6 2.22 -4.42 -24.60
C THR A 6 2.44 -3.82 -25.99
N SER A 7 1.71 -2.76 -26.30
CA SER A 7 2.16 -1.74 -27.25
C SER A 7 2.21 -0.41 -26.49
N ARG A 8 3.43 0.15 -26.35
CA ARG A 8 3.78 1.29 -25.46
C ARG A 8 3.27 1.18 -24.01
N ALA A 9 3.72 0.15 -23.30
CA ALA A 9 3.65 0.17 -21.84
C ALA A 9 4.56 1.28 -21.30
N VAL A 10 3.97 2.37 -20.82
CA VAL A 10 4.62 3.15 -19.76
C VAL A 10 4.55 2.25 -18.54
N ALA A 11 5.59 1.42 -18.33
CA ALA A 11 5.76 0.76 -17.06
C ALA A 11 5.92 1.88 -16.03
N VAL A 12 4.88 2.11 -15.23
CA VAL A 12 4.92 3.06 -14.11
C VAL A 12 5.56 2.30 -12.94
N PRO A 13 6.84 2.55 -12.61
CA PRO A 13 7.41 1.98 -11.40
C PRO A 13 6.75 2.71 -10.22
N PHE A 14 5.74 2.09 -9.61
CA PHE A 14 5.42 2.42 -8.24
C PHE A 14 6.63 2.04 -7.38
N ARG A 15 7.23 3.03 -6.71
CA ARG A 15 8.23 2.74 -5.69
C ARG A 15 7.56 1.85 -4.63
N PRO A 16 8.25 0.84 -4.09
CA PRO A 16 7.76 0.17 -2.89
C PRO A 16 7.51 1.23 -1.81
N SER A 17 6.37 1.12 -1.12
CA SER A 17 5.97 2.03 -0.04
C SER A 17 7.09 2.19 0.98
N ILE A 18 7.60 3.40 1.13
CA ILE A 18 8.44 3.76 2.27
C ILE A 18 7.47 4.03 3.42
N SER A 19 7.48 3.13 4.40
CA SER A 19 6.77 3.26 5.68
C SER A 19 7.19 4.52 6.45
N ILE A 20 6.27 5.03 7.26
CA ILE A 20 6.25 6.30 8.00
C ILE A 20 7.30 6.34 9.14
N ASP A 21 8.57 6.31 8.78
CA ASP A 21 9.65 6.11 9.76
C ASP A 21 10.56 7.34 9.97
N ASP A 22 10.43 8.37 9.13
CA ASP A 22 11.42 9.43 9.13
C ASP A 22 10.98 10.70 9.90
N ILE A 23 11.41 10.76 11.17
CA ILE A 23 12.22 11.85 11.74
C ILE A 23 11.58 12.82 12.80
N LEU A 24 12.22 12.93 13.99
CA LEU A 24 11.91 13.78 15.17
C LEU A 24 13.03 14.67 15.78
N ILE A 25 12.59 15.72 16.53
CA ILE A 25 13.13 16.42 17.77
C ILE A 25 13.67 17.88 17.56
N GLN A 26 13.43 18.97 18.35
CA GLN A 26 13.08 19.26 19.78
C GLN A 26 12.53 20.71 19.96
N THR A 27 11.73 21.03 21.01
CA THR A 27 12.10 21.88 22.20
C THR A 27 10.94 22.26 23.18
N LYS A 28 11.13 21.85 24.46
CA LYS A 28 10.81 22.40 25.81
C LYS A 28 9.48 23.14 26.15
N GLY A 29 8.76 22.59 27.16
CA GLY A 29 7.72 23.20 28.02
C GLY A 29 7.50 22.38 29.31
N PRO A 30 6.87 22.90 30.40
CA PRO A 30 7.28 22.67 31.79
C PRO A 30 6.73 21.41 32.49
N GLN A 31 7.47 21.03 33.54
CA GLN A 31 7.41 19.79 34.31
C GLN A 31 6.18 19.63 35.21
N MET A 32 5.55 18.45 35.17
CA MET A 32 4.83 17.90 36.31
C MET A 32 5.48 16.60 36.80
N ARG A 33 5.53 16.46 38.12
CA ARG A 33 6.35 15.49 38.87
C ARG A 33 5.76 14.08 38.82
N SER A 34 6.56 13.07 38.46
CA SER A 34 6.44 11.74 39.08
C SER A 34 7.75 10.90 39.10
N ARG A 35 8.10 10.46 40.32
CA ARG A 35 9.05 9.39 40.77
C ARG A 35 10.39 9.17 40.01
N SER A 36 11.49 9.64 40.61
CA SER A 36 12.87 9.73 40.07
C SER A 36 13.63 8.41 39.79
N SER A 37 13.14 7.24 40.20
CA SER A 37 13.88 5.97 40.00
C SER A 37 13.60 5.28 38.66
N SER A 38 12.51 5.61 37.97
CA SER A 38 12.18 5.09 36.64
C SER A 38 12.91 5.83 35.51
N LEU A 39 13.11 7.15 35.66
CA LEU A 39 13.72 8.02 34.65
C LEU A 39 15.19 7.70 34.37
N ARG A 40 15.99 7.39 35.40
CA ARG A 40 17.40 7.00 35.22
C ARG A 40 17.55 5.66 34.50
N LYS A 41 16.70 4.68 34.81
CA LYS A 41 16.68 3.37 34.12
C LYS A 41 16.23 3.53 32.67
N ARG A 42 15.20 4.35 32.43
CA ARG A 42 14.68 4.67 31.09
C ARG A 42 15.67 5.48 30.25
N ALA A 43 16.41 6.42 30.84
CA ALA A 43 17.46 7.19 30.17
C ALA A 43 18.70 6.34 29.83
N VAL A 44 19.09 5.43 30.72
CA VAL A 44 20.14 4.43 30.43
C VAL A 44 19.69 3.48 29.32
N LEU A 45 18.43 3.04 29.33
CA LEU A 45 17.86 2.21 28.28
C LEU A 45 17.87 2.95 26.94
N ALA A 46 17.41 4.20 26.89
CA ALA A 46 17.42 5.00 25.68
C ALA A 46 18.82 5.35 25.15
N PHE A 47 19.86 5.28 25.99
CA PHE A 47 21.25 5.38 25.54
C PHE A 47 21.80 4.02 25.07
N LEU A 48 21.51 2.91 25.77
CA LEU A 48 21.99 1.58 25.39
C LEU A 48 21.31 1.00 24.13
N ILE A 49 20.09 1.45 23.82
CA ILE A 49 19.30 0.97 22.67
C ILE A 49 19.90 1.36 21.29
N PRO A 50 20.31 2.61 21.01
CA PRO A 50 20.94 2.92 19.73
C PRO A 50 22.41 2.46 19.65
N PHE A 51 23.13 2.44 20.78
CA PHE A 51 24.55 2.06 20.79
C PHE A 51 24.77 0.54 20.89
N GLY A 52 23.80 -0.21 21.42
CA GLY A 52 23.90 -1.66 21.59
C GLY A 52 24.07 -2.41 20.28
N PHE A 53 23.42 -1.96 19.20
CA PHE A 53 23.59 -2.53 17.86
C PHE A 53 25.06 -2.45 17.39
N TYR A 54 25.69 -1.28 17.57
CA TYR A 54 27.10 -1.08 17.22
C TYR A 54 28.04 -1.91 18.11
N LEU A 55 27.70 -2.10 19.39
CA LEU A 55 28.47 -2.97 20.29
C LEU A 55 28.39 -4.45 19.86
N VAL A 56 27.21 -4.94 19.48
CA VAL A 56 27.04 -6.30 18.94
C VAL A 56 27.87 -6.46 17.67
N ALA A 57 27.82 -5.49 16.77
CA ALA A 57 28.56 -5.55 15.53
C ALA A 57 30.09 -5.50 15.75
N LEU A 58 30.57 -4.67 16.68
CA LEU A 58 31.97 -4.63 17.08
C LEU A 58 32.42 -5.94 17.73
N ALA A 59 31.57 -6.57 18.55
CA ALA A 59 31.86 -7.87 19.15
C ALA A 59 31.97 -8.98 18.08
N VAL A 60 31.07 -9.01 17.11
CA VAL A 60 31.15 -9.94 15.97
C VAL A 60 32.43 -9.71 15.17
N LEU A 61 32.80 -8.45 14.92
CA LEU A 61 34.03 -8.10 14.22
C LEU A 61 35.27 -8.56 14.99
N ALA A 62 35.29 -8.37 16.31
CA ALA A 62 36.38 -8.82 17.17
C ALA A 62 36.53 -10.34 17.14
N VAL A 63 35.42 -11.09 17.25
CA VAL A 63 35.43 -12.56 17.17
C VAL A 63 35.94 -13.04 15.81
N LEU A 64 35.44 -12.49 14.71
CA LEU A 64 35.90 -12.84 13.37
C LEU A 64 37.38 -12.49 13.17
N GLY A 65 37.84 -11.34 13.68
CA GLY A 65 39.23 -10.93 13.65
C GLY A 65 40.13 -11.85 14.45
N THR A 66 39.73 -12.26 15.66
CA THR A 66 40.47 -13.23 16.47
C THR A 66 40.55 -14.59 15.79
N VAL A 67 39.43 -15.12 15.27
CA VAL A 67 39.40 -16.38 14.52
C VAL A 67 40.31 -16.31 13.29
N PHE A 68 40.27 -15.19 12.56
CA PHE A 68 41.14 -14.95 11.41
C PHE A 68 42.63 -14.99 11.79
N VAL A 69 43.04 -14.29 12.85
CA VAL A 69 44.43 -14.30 13.33
C VAL A 69 44.86 -15.71 13.76
N LEU A 70 44.03 -16.43 14.51
CA LEU A 70 44.35 -17.80 14.95
C LEU A 70 44.52 -18.77 13.77
N LEU A 71 43.71 -18.61 12.72
CA LEU A 71 43.79 -19.45 11.52
C LEU A 71 44.98 -19.09 10.62
N LEU A 72 45.35 -17.80 10.54
CA LEU A 72 46.57 -17.38 9.85
C LEU A 72 47.83 -17.97 10.48
N MET A 73 47.81 -18.17 11.80
CA MET A 73 48.90 -18.81 12.55
C MET A 73 48.85 -20.34 12.51
N SER A 74 47.81 -20.93 11.93
CA SER A 74 47.62 -22.39 11.87
C SER A 74 48.22 -22.98 10.59
N PRO A 75 49.14 -23.95 10.68
CA PRO A 75 49.81 -24.54 9.51
C PRO A 75 48.92 -25.49 8.68
N VAL A 76 47.65 -25.68 9.05
CA VAL A 76 46.78 -26.75 8.53
C VAL A 76 45.57 -26.21 7.76
N VAL A 77 45.41 -24.89 7.63
CA VAL A 77 44.16 -24.29 7.15
C VAL A 77 44.16 -24.10 5.63
N ASP A 78 43.14 -24.65 4.98
CA ASP A 78 42.88 -24.48 3.54
C ASP A 78 42.59 -23.00 3.21
N ALA A 79 43.17 -22.50 2.12
CA ALA A 79 42.95 -21.16 1.59
C ALA A 79 41.46 -20.81 1.40
N ARG A 80 40.60 -21.81 1.13
CA ARG A 80 39.14 -21.62 1.01
C ARG A 80 38.49 -21.16 2.31
N VAL A 81 38.96 -21.67 3.46
CA VAL A 81 38.47 -21.27 4.79
C VAL A 81 38.89 -19.83 5.10
N LEU A 82 40.13 -19.47 4.75
CA LEU A 82 40.64 -18.11 4.91
C LEU A 82 39.85 -17.10 4.07
N ILE A 83 39.54 -17.44 2.81
CA ILE A 83 38.73 -16.60 1.92
C ILE A 83 37.31 -16.41 2.49
N ALA A 84 36.66 -17.47 2.95
CA ALA A 84 35.32 -17.38 3.53
C ALA A 84 35.26 -16.45 4.76
N LEU A 85 36.31 -16.46 5.59
CA LEU A 85 36.40 -15.59 6.76
C LEU A 85 36.68 -14.13 6.42
N ILE A 86 37.53 -13.87 5.42
CA ILE A 86 37.75 -12.52 4.90
C ILE A 86 36.45 -11.94 4.36
N LEU A 87 35.71 -12.73 3.57
CA LEU A 87 34.41 -12.33 3.05
C LEU A 87 33.39 -12.08 4.18
N GLY A 88 33.36 -12.94 5.20
CA GLY A 88 32.50 -12.75 6.38
C GLY A 88 32.85 -11.48 7.17
N MET A 89 34.14 -11.22 7.39
CA MET A 89 34.61 -10.01 8.07
C MET A 89 34.32 -8.74 7.26
N MET A 90 34.53 -8.78 5.94
CA MET A 90 34.15 -7.69 5.04
C MET A 90 32.64 -7.44 5.06
N LEU A 91 31.80 -8.47 5.13
CA LEU A 91 30.35 -8.32 5.19
C LEU A 91 29.90 -7.67 6.51
N VAL A 92 30.53 -8.02 7.66
CA VAL A 92 30.24 -7.38 8.94
C VAL A 92 30.67 -5.91 8.95
N VAL A 93 31.88 -5.62 8.48
CA VAL A 93 32.36 -4.23 8.37
C VAL A 93 31.47 -3.46 7.41
N LEU A 94 31.06 -4.06 6.29
CA LEU A 94 30.11 -3.45 5.35
C LEU A 94 28.76 -3.20 6.02
N ALA A 95 28.21 -4.14 6.79
CA ALA A 95 26.94 -3.95 7.50
C ALA A 95 27.03 -2.83 8.54
N VAL A 96 28.13 -2.73 9.30
CA VAL A 96 28.38 -1.64 10.26
C VAL A 96 28.53 -0.31 9.56
N VAL A 97 29.38 -0.25 8.53
CA VAL A 97 29.64 0.98 7.77
C VAL A 97 28.38 1.42 7.06
N VAL A 98 27.64 0.54 6.40
CA VAL A 98 26.35 0.85 5.77
C VAL A 98 25.35 1.34 6.83
N SER A 99 25.24 0.68 7.98
CA SER A 99 24.36 1.13 9.07
C SER A 99 24.75 2.51 9.62
N THR A 100 26.04 2.76 9.89
CA THR A 100 26.54 4.06 10.36
C THR A 100 26.39 5.13 9.29
N VAL A 101 26.73 4.82 8.04
CA VAL A 101 26.58 5.73 6.90
C VAL A 101 25.11 6.04 6.67
N ILE A 102 24.19 5.09 6.75
CA ILE A 102 22.75 5.38 6.66
C ILE A 102 22.32 6.32 7.78
N THR A 103 22.67 6.06 9.04
CA THR A 103 22.30 6.95 10.17
C THR A 103 22.87 8.37 10.04
N VAL A 104 24.10 8.50 9.54
CA VAL A 104 24.76 9.80 9.35
C VAL A 104 24.25 10.49 8.09
N VAL A 105 24.13 9.79 6.97
CA VAL A 105 23.68 10.32 5.67
C VAL A 105 22.18 10.61 5.67
N SER A 106 21.34 9.85 6.36
CA SER A 106 19.92 10.22 6.56
C SER A 106 19.76 11.52 7.35
N SER A 107 20.79 11.92 8.12
CA SER A 107 20.83 13.25 8.73
C SER A 107 21.19 14.37 7.73
N PHE A 108 21.68 14.02 6.53
CA PHE A 108 22.05 14.91 5.43
C PHE A 108 21.21 14.73 4.17
N GLU A 109 20.20 13.86 4.18
CA GLU A 109 19.36 13.65 3.00
C GLU A 109 18.70 14.96 2.59
N LYS A 110 18.84 15.27 1.29
CA LYS A 110 18.03 16.30 0.66
C LYS A 110 16.59 15.86 0.87
N TRP A 111 15.86 16.61 1.69
CA TRP A 111 14.45 16.37 1.88
C TRP A 111 13.74 16.28 0.53
N ASP A 112 13.20 15.11 0.25
CA ASP A 112 12.26 14.90 -0.84
C ASP A 112 10.86 15.13 -0.27
N PRO A 113 10.12 16.16 -0.72
CA PRO A 113 8.77 16.39 -0.26
C PRO A 113 7.91 15.13 -0.39
N PRO A 114 7.15 14.72 0.64
CA PRO A 114 6.30 13.52 0.57
C PRO A 114 5.04 13.73 -0.30
N GLY A 115 4.94 14.88 -0.98
CA GLY A 115 3.86 15.27 -1.86
C GLY A 115 3.80 16.79 -2.06
N ILE A 116 2.59 17.31 -2.29
CA ILE A 116 2.35 18.73 -2.61
C ILE A 116 2.16 19.53 -1.33
N LEU A 117 2.91 20.63 -1.17
CA LEU A 117 2.73 21.55 -0.05
C LEU A 117 1.38 22.26 -0.16
N LEU A 118 0.62 22.28 0.94
CA LEU A 118 -0.67 22.95 1.04
C LEU A 118 -0.49 24.32 1.72
N GLU A 119 -1.11 25.33 1.13
CA GLU A 119 -1.14 26.69 1.69
C GLU A 119 -2.35 26.86 2.62
N PRO A 120 -2.19 27.42 3.82
CA PRO A 120 -3.29 27.59 4.78
C PRO A 120 -4.50 28.35 4.22
N GLU A 121 -4.25 29.42 3.46
CA GLU A 121 -5.27 30.30 2.91
C GLU A 121 -6.10 29.60 1.82
N ALA A 122 -5.53 28.60 1.15
CA ALA A 122 -6.21 27.83 0.12
C ALA A 122 -7.12 26.74 0.71
N HIS A 123 -6.90 26.33 1.97
CA HIS A 123 -7.59 25.20 2.60
C HIS A 123 -8.09 25.51 4.02
N PRO A 124 -8.97 26.50 4.20
CA PRO A 124 -9.39 26.94 5.53
C PRO A 124 -10.08 25.85 6.36
N GLY A 125 -10.77 24.90 5.71
CA GLY A 125 -11.40 23.76 6.39
C GLY A 125 -10.39 22.83 7.05
N LEU A 126 -9.43 22.31 6.27
CA LEU A 126 -8.38 21.43 6.78
C LEU A 126 -7.51 22.10 7.83
N PHE A 127 -7.06 23.35 7.59
CA PHE A 127 -6.23 24.06 8.55
C PHE A 127 -7.00 24.50 9.80
N GLY A 128 -8.31 24.76 9.68
CA GLY A 128 -9.19 24.98 10.83
C GLY A 128 -9.27 23.75 11.74
N LEU A 129 -9.41 22.56 11.16
CA LEU A 129 -9.39 21.29 11.90
C LEU A 129 -8.05 21.08 12.61
N ILE A 130 -6.93 21.23 11.89
CA ILE A 130 -5.58 21.11 12.44
C ILE A 130 -5.37 22.12 13.59
N ALA A 131 -5.86 23.34 13.43
CA ALA A 131 -5.81 24.38 14.45
C ALA A 131 -6.60 24.01 15.71
N ALA A 132 -7.79 23.45 15.55
CA ALA A 132 -8.61 23.01 16.66
C ALA A 132 -7.96 21.86 17.46
N ILE A 133 -7.34 20.89 16.77
CA ILE A 133 -6.58 19.79 17.40
C ILE A 133 -5.38 20.34 18.18
N GLY A 134 -4.56 21.19 17.53
CA GLY A 134 -3.39 21.80 18.18
C GLY A 134 -3.76 22.60 19.42
N GLN A 135 -4.85 23.38 19.37
CA GLN A 135 -5.33 24.17 20.50
C GLN A 135 -5.77 23.31 21.69
N SER A 136 -6.50 22.19 21.48
CA SER A 136 -6.91 21.34 22.61
C SER A 136 -5.75 20.64 23.28
N LEU A 137 -4.74 20.25 22.49
CA LEU A 137 -3.56 19.56 23.00
C LEU A 137 -2.50 20.54 23.52
N GLY A 138 -2.72 21.86 23.43
CA GLY A 138 -1.74 22.87 23.84
C GLY A 138 -0.45 22.84 23.01
N GLU A 139 -0.52 22.30 21.79
CA GLU A 139 0.61 22.08 20.91
C GLU A 139 0.64 23.11 19.77
N GLY A 140 1.84 23.59 19.42
CA GLY A 140 2.03 24.46 18.26
C GLY A 140 1.73 23.76 16.94
N LEU A 141 1.17 24.48 15.97
CA LEU A 141 0.80 23.93 14.67
C LEU A 141 2.00 23.36 13.89
N PRO A 142 1.77 22.36 13.02
CA PRO A 142 2.73 21.97 12.00
C PRO A 142 3.14 23.20 11.17
N LYS A 143 4.42 23.29 10.81
CA LYS A 143 4.93 24.42 10.00
C LYS A 143 4.61 24.26 8.53
N GLU A 144 4.47 23.02 8.07
CA GLU A 144 4.19 22.64 6.69
C GLU A 144 3.15 21.52 6.73
N VAL A 145 2.19 21.53 5.80
CA VAL A 145 1.21 20.45 5.61
C VAL A 145 1.35 19.99 4.16
N TYR A 146 1.64 18.71 3.94
CA TYR A 146 1.75 18.12 2.60
C TYR A 146 0.58 17.19 2.33
N LEU A 147 0.06 17.28 1.11
CA LEU A 147 -0.85 16.29 0.55
C LEU A 147 -0.04 15.19 -0.15
N SER A 148 -0.27 13.93 0.21
CA SER A 148 0.47 12.77 -0.27
C SER A 148 -0.41 11.83 -1.11
N PRO A 149 0.16 11.07 -2.07
CA PRO A 149 -0.60 10.06 -2.83
C PRO A 149 -0.82 8.74 -2.06
N GLU A 150 -0.17 8.60 -0.89
CA GLU A 150 -0.22 7.39 -0.06
C GLU A 150 -1.41 7.40 0.92
N ILE A 151 -1.78 6.23 1.43
CA ILE A 151 -2.68 6.15 2.59
C ILE A 151 -1.86 6.52 3.82
N ASN A 152 -1.87 7.80 4.17
CA ASN A 152 -1.08 8.31 5.28
C ASN A 152 -1.82 9.46 5.99
N ALA A 153 -1.79 9.47 7.31
CA ALA A 153 -2.07 10.66 8.10
C ALA A 153 -1.07 10.61 9.24
N ALA A 154 -0.02 11.44 9.18
CA ALA A 154 1.07 11.37 10.14
C ALA A 154 1.72 12.73 10.35
N VAL A 155 2.10 13.00 11.59
CA VAL A 155 2.97 14.14 11.92
C VAL A 155 4.41 13.64 11.92
N THR A 156 5.25 14.28 11.10
CA THR A 156 6.70 14.05 11.02
C THR A 156 7.47 15.34 11.36
N ALA A 157 8.81 15.29 11.43
CA ALA A 157 9.67 16.46 11.51
C ALA A 157 10.76 16.45 10.42
N ARG A 158 11.05 17.63 9.88
CA ARG A 158 12.04 17.87 8.83
C ARG A 158 13.22 18.73 9.32
N GLY A 159 14.40 18.45 8.77
CA GLY A 159 15.61 19.28 8.91
C GLY A 159 16.39 19.00 10.19
N GLY A 160 17.20 19.97 10.60
CA GLY A 160 17.99 19.95 11.84
C GLY A 160 19.36 19.26 11.75
N PHE A 161 20.27 19.58 12.68
CA PHE A 161 21.60 18.97 12.80
C PHE A 161 21.64 18.10 14.06
N LEU A 162 21.96 16.81 13.92
CA LEU A 162 22.01 15.85 15.05
C LEU A 162 20.75 15.89 15.94
N GLY A 163 19.58 16.17 15.36
CA GLY A 163 18.31 16.26 16.09
C GLY A 163 17.97 17.62 16.71
N LEU A 164 18.69 18.70 16.37
CA LEU A 164 18.40 20.07 16.79
C LEU A 164 17.84 20.91 15.63
N GLY A 165 16.77 21.68 15.88
CA GLY A 165 16.21 22.65 14.91
C GLY A 165 15.20 22.08 13.91
N ARG A 166 14.60 20.91 14.20
CA ARG A 166 13.60 20.27 13.33
C ARG A 166 12.28 21.02 13.31
N ARG A 167 11.61 20.98 12.16
CA ARG A 167 10.31 21.61 11.92
C ARG A 167 9.24 20.53 11.83
N ARG A 168 8.13 20.65 12.56
CA ARG A 168 7.00 19.73 12.42
C ARG A 168 6.34 19.90 11.05
N VAL A 169 6.02 18.78 10.43
CA VAL A 169 5.36 18.68 9.14
C VAL A 169 4.21 17.69 9.30
N LEU A 170 3.03 18.04 8.82
CA LEU A 170 1.91 17.10 8.74
C LEU A 170 1.82 16.57 7.31
N VAL A 171 1.66 15.27 7.17
CA VAL A 171 1.38 14.63 5.87
C VAL A 171 -0.02 14.05 5.93
N VAL A 172 -0.85 14.43 4.97
CA VAL A 172 -2.21 13.92 4.82
C VAL A 172 -2.34 13.31 3.43
N GLY A 173 -2.74 12.06 3.36
CA GLY A 173 -2.95 11.32 2.13
C GLY A 173 -4.26 11.74 1.48
N LEU A 174 -4.25 12.05 0.18
CA LEU A 174 -5.48 12.25 -0.57
C LEU A 174 -6.43 11.04 -0.48
N PRO A 175 -5.95 9.77 -0.57
CA PRO A 175 -6.82 8.61 -0.39
C PRO A 175 -7.50 8.56 0.99
N VAL A 176 -6.81 9.02 2.04
CA VAL A 176 -7.37 9.07 3.41
C VAL A 176 -8.54 10.05 3.48
N LEU A 177 -8.43 11.21 2.81
CA LEU A 177 -9.50 12.20 2.75
C LEU A 177 -10.76 11.67 2.03
N HIS A 178 -10.60 10.82 1.02
CA HIS A 178 -11.73 10.15 0.38
C HIS A 178 -12.33 9.01 1.21
N LEU A 179 -11.51 8.35 2.03
CA LEU A 179 -11.91 7.18 2.81
C LEU A 179 -12.64 7.53 4.12
N PHE A 180 -12.26 8.64 4.75
CA PHE A 180 -12.72 9.01 6.07
C PHE A 180 -13.87 10.01 6.06
N THR A 181 -14.64 10.02 7.14
CA THR A 181 -15.43 11.20 7.53
C THR A 181 -14.56 12.25 8.23
N VAL A 182 -15.08 13.46 8.40
CA VAL A 182 -14.37 14.53 9.13
C VAL A 182 -14.01 14.10 10.55
N SER A 183 -14.93 13.48 11.29
CA SER A 183 -14.63 12.97 12.65
C SER A 183 -13.65 11.81 12.65
N GLU A 184 -13.70 10.89 11.68
CA GLU A 184 -12.71 9.81 11.58
C GLU A 184 -11.30 10.36 11.31
N LEU A 185 -11.17 11.34 10.40
CA LEU A 185 -9.90 12.03 10.16
C LEU A 185 -9.42 12.77 11.41
N GLU A 186 -10.32 13.49 12.10
CA GLU A 186 -9.98 14.22 13.33
C GLU A 186 -9.47 13.26 14.41
N ALA A 187 -10.10 12.11 14.60
CA ALA A 187 -9.69 11.11 15.58
C ALA A 187 -8.28 10.58 15.26
N ILE A 188 -8.01 10.23 14.01
CA ILE A 188 -6.68 9.77 13.58
C ILE A 188 -5.64 10.88 13.73
N LEU A 189 -5.92 12.11 13.28
CA LEU A 189 -4.99 13.24 13.46
C LEU A 189 -4.75 13.56 14.94
N THR A 190 -5.76 13.43 15.80
CA THR A 190 -5.60 13.63 17.24
C THR A 190 -4.71 12.56 17.85
N HIS A 191 -4.85 11.29 17.43
CA HIS A 191 -3.94 10.21 17.81
C HIS A 191 -2.50 10.53 17.39
N GLU A 192 -2.29 10.94 16.14
CA GLU A 192 -0.96 11.31 15.63
C GLU A 192 -0.32 12.47 16.39
N PHE A 193 -1.11 13.50 16.73
CA PHE A 193 -0.65 14.60 17.59
C PHE A 193 -0.39 14.12 19.02
N GLY A 194 -1.11 13.11 19.49
CA GLY A 194 -0.93 12.43 20.77
C GLY A 194 0.47 11.83 20.94
N HIS A 195 1.12 11.39 19.86
CA HIS A 195 2.52 10.95 19.91
C HIS A 195 3.52 12.08 20.27
N TYR A 196 3.14 13.33 20.05
CA TYR A 196 3.92 14.52 20.39
C TYR A 196 3.51 15.14 21.73
N TYR A 197 2.32 14.79 22.23
CA TYR A 197 1.78 15.24 23.49
C TYR A 197 2.36 14.44 24.66
N GLY A 198 3.06 15.11 25.58
CA GLY A 198 3.58 14.53 26.83
C GLY A 198 5.11 14.54 26.96
N GLY A 199 5.62 15.41 27.83
CA GLY A 199 7.05 15.62 28.07
C GLY A 199 7.82 14.43 28.68
N ASP A 200 7.13 13.41 29.19
CA ASP A 200 7.76 12.25 29.85
C ASP A 200 8.30 11.18 28.89
N LEU A 201 8.03 11.32 27.58
CA LEU A 201 8.24 10.27 26.58
C LEU A 201 9.08 10.71 25.36
N ALA A 202 9.85 11.80 25.48
CA ALA A 202 10.74 12.32 24.43
C ALA A 202 11.78 11.32 23.87
N LEU A 203 11.93 10.15 24.52
CA LEU A 203 12.83 9.06 24.13
C LEU A 203 12.17 8.00 23.24
N LEU A 204 10.85 7.88 23.23
CA LEU A 204 10.15 6.86 22.44
C LEU A 204 10.29 6.99 20.93
N PRO A 205 10.30 8.20 20.38
CA PRO A 205 10.53 8.34 18.95
C PRO A 205 11.96 7.94 18.53
N TRP A 206 12.91 7.93 19.48
CA TRP A 206 14.23 7.31 19.28
C TRP A 206 14.19 5.79 19.39
N ILE A 207 13.34 5.24 20.26
CA ILE A 207 13.12 3.80 20.40
C ILE A 207 12.53 3.23 19.09
N ARG A 208 11.47 3.84 18.54
CA ARG A 208 10.86 3.43 17.26
C ARG A 208 11.88 3.41 16.12
N ARG A 209 12.64 4.50 15.92
CA ARG A 209 13.73 4.51 14.93
C ARG A 209 14.76 3.40 15.15
N SER A 210 15.10 3.10 16.40
CA SER A 210 16.04 2.03 16.71
C SER A 210 15.48 0.66 16.33
N HIS A 211 14.17 0.44 16.49
CA HIS A 211 13.50 -0.78 16.03
C HIS A 211 13.62 -0.93 14.52
N GLU A 212 13.26 0.09 13.78
CA GLU A 212 13.28 0.08 12.32
C GLU A 212 14.69 -0.13 11.77
N GLN A 213 15.71 0.53 12.36
CA GLN A 213 17.11 0.35 11.98
C GLN A 213 17.56 -1.10 12.17
N VAL A 214 17.18 -1.72 13.29
CA VAL A 214 17.50 -3.12 13.58
C VAL A 214 16.76 -4.05 12.61
N LEU A 215 15.47 -3.84 12.38
CA LEU A 215 14.66 -4.65 11.45
C LEU A 215 15.17 -4.56 10.01
N ARG A 216 15.49 -3.36 9.50
CA ARG A 216 16.11 -3.17 8.19
C ARG A 216 17.43 -3.92 8.08
N SER A 217 18.26 -3.87 9.12
CA SER A 217 19.53 -4.59 9.16
C SER A 217 19.36 -6.11 9.14
N LEU A 218 18.31 -6.64 9.77
CA LEU A 218 17.96 -8.06 9.68
C LEU A 218 17.57 -8.47 8.26
N GLY A 219 16.83 -7.62 7.55
CA GLY A 219 16.47 -7.86 6.14
C GLY A 219 17.70 -7.89 5.24
N ILE A 220 18.68 -6.99 5.45
CA ILE A 220 19.95 -7.01 4.69
C ILE A 220 20.74 -8.30 4.93
N LEU A 221 20.72 -8.80 6.18
CA LEU A 221 21.45 -10.01 6.57
C LEU A 221 20.65 -11.30 6.38
N GLU A 222 19.45 -11.22 5.79
CA GLU A 222 18.58 -12.36 5.61
C GLU A 222 19.28 -13.47 4.79
N GLY A 223 19.18 -14.70 5.26
CA GLY A 223 19.87 -15.86 4.67
C GLY A 223 21.36 -16.03 5.05
N HIS A 224 21.98 -15.11 5.80
CA HIS A 224 23.38 -15.23 6.24
C HIS A 224 23.50 -15.61 7.74
N PRO A 225 24.43 -16.50 8.16
CA PRO A 225 24.57 -16.90 9.58
C PRO A 225 24.93 -15.73 10.52
N LEU A 226 25.49 -14.64 9.99
CA LEU A 226 25.77 -13.43 10.76
C LEU A 226 24.51 -12.71 11.24
N VAL A 227 23.32 -13.05 10.72
CA VAL A 227 22.04 -12.48 11.20
C VAL A 227 21.73 -12.87 12.64
N LEU A 228 22.25 -14.01 13.12
CA LEU A 228 21.91 -14.59 14.43
C LEU A 228 22.17 -13.64 15.62
N PRO A 229 23.37 -13.04 15.80
CA PRO A 229 23.62 -12.09 16.89
C PRO A 229 22.73 -10.84 16.80
N PHE A 230 22.44 -10.35 15.59
CA PHE A 230 21.57 -9.20 15.39
C PHE A 230 20.10 -9.54 15.64
N ARG A 231 19.66 -10.75 15.30
CA ARG A 231 18.31 -11.24 15.59
C ARG A 231 18.10 -11.37 17.10
N TRP A 232 19.08 -11.92 17.81
CA TRP A 232 19.06 -11.95 19.27
C TRP A 232 18.96 -10.54 19.87
N TYR A 233 19.77 -9.61 19.35
CA TYR A 233 19.72 -8.22 19.78
C TYR A 233 18.35 -7.57 19.52
N ALA A 234 17.77 -7.80 18.35
CA ALA A 234 16.44 -7.34 17.98
C ALA A 234 15.37 -7.91 18.94
N GLU A 235 15.41 -9.21 19.23
CA GLU A 235 14.51 -9.87 20.18
C GLU A 235 14.56 -9.21 21.56
N VAL A 236 15.76 -8.94 22.07
CA VAL A 236 15.95 -8.29 23.37
C VAL A 236 15.46 -6.84 23.33
N LEU A 237 15.84 -6.09 22.31
CA LEU A 237 15.47 -4.68 22.15
C LEU A 237 13.95 -4.52 22.07
N LEU A 238 13.31 -5.25 21.17
CA LEU A 238 11.87 -5.18 20.92
C LEU A 238 11.11 -5.66 22.16
N GLY A 239 11.56 -6.74 22.80
CA GLY A 239 10.93 -7.24 24.03
C GLY A 239 10.99 -6.26 25.21
N LEU A 240 12.12 -5.56 25.39
CA LEU A 240 12.31 -4.60 26.49
C LEU A 240 11.51 -3.31 26.33
N THR A 241 11.15 -2.96 25.11
CA THR A 241 10.54 -1.68 24.75
C THR A 241 9.09 -1.81 24.33
N ALA A 242 8.62 -3.00 23.98
CA ALA A 242 7.26 -3.27 23.53
C ALA A 242 6.21 -2.70 24.48
N GLN A 243 6.36 -2.88 25.80
CA GLN A 243 5.42 -2.32 26.77
C GLN A 243 5.36 -0.78 26.70
N VAL A 244 6.50 -0.12 26.52
CA VAL A 244 6.57 1.34 26.47
C VAL A 244 5.89 1.88 25.19
N VAL A 245 6.11 1.21 24.05
CA VAL A 245 5.43 1.57 22.79
C VAL A 245 3.92 1.34 22.92
N ARG A 246 3.48 0.21 23.47
CA ARG A 246 2.05 -0.07 23.72
C ARG A 246 1.40 0.97 24.62
N GLU A 247 2.04 1.33 25.73
CA GLU A 247 1.53 2.37 26.63
C GLU A 247 1.37 3.72 25.92
N GLN A 248 2.24 4.05 24.96
CA GLN A 248 2.15 5.27 24.17
C GLN A 248 1.00 5.23 23.16
N GLU A 249 0.84 4.12 22.43
CA GLU A 249 -0.26 3.93 21.48
C GLU A 249 -1.61 4.05 22.18
N LEU A 250 -1.77 3.38 23.33
CA LEU A 250 -3.00 3.46 24.14
C LEU A 250 -3.22 4.86 24.74
N ALA A 251 -2.16 5.60 25.06
CA ALA A 251 -2.28 6.98 25.53
C ALA A 251 -2.72 7.94 24.40
N ALA A 252 -2.18 7.76 23.19
CA ALA A 252 -2.59 8.52 22.01
C ALA A 252 -4.05 8.21 21.63
N ASP A 253 -4.44 6.94 21.70
CA ASP A 253 -5.85 6.52 21.52
C ASP A 253 -6.77 7.21 22.52
N ARG A 254 -6.39 7.23 23.81
CA ARG A 254 -7.20 7.90 24.83
C ARG A 254 -7.42 9.38 24.51
N LEU A 255 -6.39 10.10 24.05
CA LEU A 255 -6.52 11.52 23.67
C LEU A 255 -7.48 11.71 22.49
N ALA A 256 -7.40 10.82 21.49
CA ALA A 256 -8.31 10.85 20.36
C ALA A 256 -9.76 10.56 20.77
N VAL A 257 -9.98 9.59 21.67
CA VAL A 257 -11.31 9.28 22.21
C VAL A 257 -11.85 10.42 23.07
N GLU A 258 -11.05 10.99 23.97
CA GLU A 258 -11.47 12.12 24.83
C GLU A 258 -11.89 13.35 24.00
N ARG A 259 -11.29 13.54 22.82
CA ARG A 259 -11.61 14.68 21.94
C ARG A 259 -12.76 14.40 20.99
N VAL A 260 -12.81 13.23 20.36
CA VAL A 260 -13.68 12.95 19.20
C VAL A 260 -14.68 11.81 19.46
N GLY A 261 -14.35 10.90 20.36
CA GLY A 261 -15.17 9.72 20.69
C GLY A 261 -14.62 8.40 20.13
N ALA A 262 -14.93 7.31 20.83
CA ALA A 262 -14.46 5.97 20.50
C ALA A 262 -14.96 5.46 19.14
N PRO A 263 -16.23 5.70 18.73
CA PRO A 263 -16.72 5.21 17.45
C PRO A 263 -15.97 5.76 16.24
N ALA A 264 -15.56 7.03 16.28
CA ALA A 264 -14.82 7.67 15.19
C ALA A 264 -13.41 7.09 15.05
N LEU A 265 -12.70 6.92 16.17
CA LEU A 265 -11.37 6.31 16.17
C LEU A 265 -11.42 4.85 15.71
N GLU A 266 -12.37 4.06 16.23
CA GLU A 266 -12.53 2.65 15.84
C GLU A 266 -12.79 2.50 14.34
N ARG A 267 -13.72 3.28 13.76
CA ARG A 267 -14.01 3.24 12.33
C ARG A 267 -12.79 3.66 11.49
N GLY A 268 -12.10 4.73 11.89
CA GLY A 268 -10.88 5.19 11.23
C GLY A 268 -9.78 4.11 11.22
N LEU A 269 -9.52 3.45 12.36
CA LEU A 269 -8.53 2.38 12.46
C LEU A 269 -8.89 1.16 11.61
N LYS A 270 -10.16 0.75 11.60
CA LYS A 270 -10.65 -0.35 10.74
C LYS A 270 -10.44 -0.04 9.26
N LYS A 271 -10.82 1.17 8.84
CA LYS A 271 -10.64 1.63 7.45
C LYS A 271 -9.17 1.67 7.04
N LEU A 272 -8.26 2.14 7.91
CA LEU A 272 -6.81 2.10 7.64
C LEU A 272 -6.30 0.68 7.46
N CYS A 273 -6.65 -0.22 8.36
CA CYS A 273 -6.25 -1.63 8.28
C CYS A 273 -6.66 -2.26 6.94
N GLN A 274 -7.92 -2.06 6.55
CA GLN A 274 -8.45 -2.61 5.29
C GLN A 274 -7.76 -1.99 4.06
N ALA A 275 -7.56 -0.68 4.09
CA ALA A 275 -7.02 0.04 2.96
C ALA A 275 -5.52 -0.23 2.79
N ASP A 276 -4.74 -0.29 3.88
CA ASP A 276 -3.33 -0.68 3.88
C ASP A 276 -3.13 -2.10 3.30
N ALA A 277 -3.97 -3.05 3.71
CA ALA A 277 -3.87 -4.43 3.24
C ALA A 277 -4.18 -4.62 1.74
N LEU A 278 -4.91 -3.69 1.11
CA LEU A 278 -5.43 -3.86 -0.24
C LEU A 278 -4.98 -2.77 -1.25
N LEU A 279 -4.31 -1.71 -0.80
CA LEU A 279 -3.91 -0.57 -1.64
C LEU A 279 -3.07 -0.99 -2.84
N ASP A 280 -2.09 -1.86 -2.65
CA ASP A 280 -1.23 -2.34 -3.74
C ASP A 280 -2.03 -3.14 -4.77
N SER A 281 -2.97 -3.98 -4.29
CA SER A 281 -3.86 -4.72 -5.18
C SER A 281 -4.76 -3.77 -5.98
N TYR A 282 -5.29 -2.72 -5.34
CA TYR A 282 -6.08 -1.69 -6.02
C TYR A 282 -5.28 -0.96 -7.10
N ARG A 283 -4.08 -0.46 -6.77
CA ARG A 283 -3.22 0.28 -7.71
C ARG A 283 -2.82 -0.58 -8.90
N VAL A 284 -2.39 -1.82 -8.64
CA VAL A 284 -1.90 -2.71 -9.70
C VAL A 284 -3.03 -3.27 -10.55
N ALA A 285 -4.13 -3.72 -9.95
CA ALA A 285 -5.20 -4.40 -10.67
C ALA A 285 -6.13 -3.42 -11.39
N GLU A 286 -6.36 -2.23 -10.84
CA GLU A 286 -7.36 -1.29 -11.36
C GLU A 286 -6.69 -0.09 -12.03
N ALA A 287 -5.95 0.74 -11.28
CA ALA A 287 -5.41 2.00 -11.79
C ALA A 287 -4.38 1.80 -12.92
N ASN A 288 -3.44 0.87 -12.77
CA ASN A 288 -2.39 0.63 -13.76
C ASN A 288 -2.91 0.17 -15.12
N ALA A 289 -4.00 -0.59 -15.15
CA ALA A 289 -4.62 -1.02 -16.40
C ALA A 289 -5.17 0.18 -17.18
N VAL A 290 -5.81 1.12 -16.48
CA VAL A 290 -6.38 2.34 -17.08
C VAL A 290 -5.26 3.29 -17.55
N PHE A 291 -4.22 3.49 -16.74
CA PHE A 291 -3.03 4.27 -17.15
C PHE A 291 -2.36 3.70 -18.39
N SER A 292 -2.22 2.37 -18.46
CA SER A 292 -1.61 1.70 -19.62
C SER A 292 -2.45 1.85 -20.89
N ALA A 293 -3.76 2.06 -20.76
CA ALA A 293 -4.68 2.36 -21.85
C ALA A 293 -4.70 3.84 -22.26
N GLY A 294 -3.87 4.69 -21.65
CA GLY A 294 -3.76 6.11 -22.00
C GLY A 294 -4.78 7.02 -21.29
N PHE A 295 -5.47 6.50 -20.27
CA PHE A 295 -6.45 7.26 -19.50
C PHE A 295 -6.02 7.48 -18.05
N ARG A 296 -6.54 8.53 -17.42
CA ARG A 296 -6.31 8.86 -16.00
C ARG A 296 -7.62 8.81 -15.22
N PRO A 297 -7.84 7.75 -14.42
CA PRO A 297 -9.00 7.69 -13.53
C PRO A 297 -8.76 8.51 -12.24
N PRO A 298 -9.81 8.86 -11.49
CA PRO A 298 -9.68 9.43 -10.16
C PRO A 298 -9.32 8.32 -9.17
N VAL A 299 -8.02 8.05 -9.01
CA VAL A 299 -7.47 6.94 -8.22
C VAL A 299 -7.80 7.08 -6.73
N ALA A 300 -7.63 8.25 -6.14
CA ALA A 300 -7.90 8.44 -4.72
C ALA A 300 -9.41 8.31 -4.43
N ALA A 301 -10.25 8.90 -5.29
CA ALA A 301 -11.71 8.83 -5.16
C ALA A 301 -12.29 7.43 -5.39
N GLY A 302 -11.61 6.58 -6.17
CA GLY A 302 -12.06 5.20 -6.43
C GLY A 302 -11.80 4.22 -5.27
N LEU A 303 -10.90 4.54 -4.33
CA LEU A 303 -10.52 3.63 -3.25
C LEU A 303 -11.68 3.20 -2.34
N PRO A 304 -12.56 4.11 -1.85
CA PRO A 304 -13.71 3.71 -1.02
C PRO A 304 -14.63 2.72 -1.76
N SER A 305 -14.99 3.04 -3.00
CA SER A 305 -15.82 2.17 -3.85
C SER A 305 -15.17 0.82 -4.15
N PHE A 306 -13.83 0.77 -4.28
CA PHE A 306 -13.09 -0.47 -4.41
C PHE A 306 -13.19 -1.34 -3.16
N LEU A 307 -13.01 -0.77 -1.97
CA LEU A 307 -13.09 -1.51 -0.70
C LEU A 307 -14.50 -2.05 -0.41
N GLU A 308 -15.53 -1.31 -0.83
CA GLU A 308 -16.94 -1.68 -0.67
C GLU A 308 -17.44 -2.64 -1.77
N ALA A 309 -16.67 -2.83 -2.84
CA ALA A 309 -17.08 -3.67 -3.96
C ALA A 309 -17.36 -5.11 -3.50
N PRO A 310 -18.45 -5.76 -3.93
CA PRO A 310 -18.83 -7.11 -3.44
C PRO A 310 -17.74 -8.17 -3.62
N ALA A 311 -16.91 -8.04 -4.65
CA ALA A 311 -15.78 -8.94 -4.93
C ALA A 311 -14.61 -8.75 -3.95
N ILE A 312 -14.49 -7.56 -3.37
CA ILE A 312 -13.36 -7.12 -2.55
C ILE A 312 -13.71 -7.13 -1.07
N ALA A 313 -14.94 -6.77 -0.71
CA ALA A 313 -15.41 -6.67 0.67
C ALA A 313 -15.10 -7.91 1.54
N PRO A 314 -15.22 -9.17 1.04
CA PRO A 314 -14.80 -10.34 1.82
C PRO A 314 -13.31 -10.36 2.14
N ARG A 315 -12.45 -9.92 1.21
CA ARG A 315 -10.99 -9.82 1.41
C ARG A 315 -10.63 -8.69 2.37
N ALA A 316 -11.36 -7.59 2.31
CA ALA A 316 -11.22 -6.49 3.28
C ALA A 316 -11.63 -6.93 4.69
N ALA A 317 -12.73 -7.70 4.81
CA ALA A 317 -13.15 -8.30 6.07
C ALA A 317 -12.12 -9.30 6.61
N GLU A 318 -11.58 -10.18 5.76
CA GLU A 318 -10.53 -11.12 6.13
C GLU A 318 -9.25 -10.41 6.57
N ALA A 319 -8.86 -9.31 5.90
CA ALA A 319 -7.71 -8.50 6.32
C ALA A 319 -7.93 -7.89 7.71
N LEU A 320 -9.12 -7.36 7.96
CA LEU A 320 -9.49 -6.84 9.26
C LEU A 320 -9.54 -7.93 10.33
N GLU A 321 -10.09 -9.09 10.04
CA GLU A 321 -10.15 -10.23 10.96
C GLU A 321 -8.75 -10.73 11.32
N ARG A 322 -7.83 -10.81 10.35
CA ARG A 322 -6.42 -11.17 10.62
C ARG A 322 -5.73 -10.19 11.58
N GLU A 323 -6.01 -8.90 11.45
CA GLU A 323 -5.47 -7.87 12.34
C GLU A 323 -6.16 -7.89 13.72
N TRP A 324 -7.47 -8.13 13.73
CA TRP A 324 -8.29 -8.20 14.94
C TRP A 324 -7.95 -9.42 15.81
N ASP A 325 -7.83 -10.60 15.19
CA ASP A 325 -7.45 -11.87 15.82
C ASP A 325 -5.94 -12.04 15.92
N GLY A 326 -5.17 -11.07 15.43
CA GLY A 326 -3.74 -10.95 15.62
C GLY A 326 -3.40 -11.05 17.10
N ARG A 327 -3.15 -12.28 17.57
CA ARG A 327 -2.58 -12.59 18.90
C ARG A 327 -1.13 -12.11 18.93
N THR A 328 -0.83 -10.82 18.75
CA THR A 328 0.58 -10.37 18.57
C THR A 328 1.34 -11.37 17.69
N SER A 329 0.77 -11.75 16.53
CA SER A 329 1.16 -13.00 15.85
C SER A 329 2.54 -12.92 15.21
N GLN A 330 3.17 -11.74 15.26
CA GLN A 330 4.59 -11.58 15.05
C GLN A 330 5.23 -11.25 16.39
N LYS A 331 6.21 -12.06 16.81
CA LYS A 331 7.07 -11.88 18.01
C LYS A 331 7.72 -10.48 18.12
N TYR A 332 7.54 -9.64 17.10
CA TYR A 332 8.17 -8.35 16.86
C TYR A 332 7.18 -7.22 16.56
N ASP A 333 5.88 -7.46 16.68
CA ASP A 333 4.87 -6.44 16.42
C ASP A 333 4.97 -5.31 17.44
N THR A 334 5.29 -4.11 16.96
CA THR A 334 5.54 -2.93 17.79
C THR A 334 4.27 -2.19 18.19
N HIS A 335 3.12 -2.56 17.63
CA HIS A 335 1.82 -1.97 17.97
C HIS A 335 0.95 -2.95 18.76
N PRO A 336 0.10 -2.49 19.70
CA PRO A 336 -0.97 -3.31 20.22
C PRO A 336 -1.91 -3.68 19.07
N CYS A 337 -2.44 -4.91 19.06
CA CYS A 337 -3.37 -5.31 18.02
C CYS A 337 -4.65 -4.45 18.07
N LEU A 338 -5.33 -4.34 16.93
CA LEU A 338 -6.54 -3.51 16.82
C LEU A 338 -7.58 -3.85 17.89
N ARG A 339 -7.72 -5.14 18.24
CA ARG A 339 -8.62 -5.58 19.31
C ARG A 339 -8.25 -5.00 20.68
N GLU A 340 -6.97 -5.03 21.07
CA GLU A 340 -6.50 -4.47 22.35
C GLU A 340 -6.80 -2.97 22.43
N ARG A 341 -6.56 -2.25 21.33
CA ARG A 341 -6.84 -0.82 21.23
C ARG A 341 -8.33 -0.54 21.39
N VAL A 342 -9.19 -1.23 20.63
CA VAL A 342 -10.66 -1.05 20.71
C VAL A 342 -11.19 -1.44 22.09
N GLU A 343 -10.70 -2.52 22.70
CA GLU A 343 -11.07 -2.91 24.06
C GLU A 343 -10.70 -1.84 25.09
N ALA A 344 -9.54 -1.20 24.96
CA ALA A 344 -9.11 -0.12 25.86
C ALA A 344 -9.96 1.16 25.76
N MET A 345 -10.71 1.34 24.67
CA MET A 345 -11.57 2.51 24.44
C MET A 345 -12.99 2.32 24.99
N LYS A 346 -13.44 1.08 25.27
CA LYS A 346 -14.85 0.77 25.59
C LYS A 346 -15.41 1.49 26.82
N ASP A 347 -14.55 1.77 27.79
CA ASP A 347 -14.93 2.42 29.06
C ASP A 347 -14.70 3.94 29.04
N ALA A 348 -14.21 4.49 27.93
CA ALA A 348 -13.99 5.92 27.79
C ALA A 348 -15.32 6.65 27.61
N HIS A 349 -15.42 7.85 28.19
CA HIS A 349 -16.56 8.72 28.01
C HIS A 349 -16.47 9.38 26.63
N ASP A 350 -17.49 9.17 25.80
CA ASP A 350 -17.61 9.90 24.54
C ASP A 350 -17.92 11.38 24.82
N PRO A 351 -17.31 12.32 24.08
CA PRO A 351 -17.55 13.74 24.25
C PRO A 351 -18.98 14.13 23.85
N ASP A 352 -19.49 15.21 24.45
CA ASP A 352 -20.78 15.78 24.09
C ASP A 352 -20.73 16.41 22.69
N GLY A 353 -21.46 15.83 21.72
CA GLY A 353 -21.60 16.35 20.36
C GLY A 353 -21.87 15.25 19.33
N ASP A 354 -22.55 15.60 18.23
CA ASP A 354 -22.75 14.68 17.12
C ASP A 354 -21.47 14.58 16.27
N PRO A 355 -21.07 13.38 15.83
CA PRO A 355 -19.95 13.22 14.91
C PRO A 355 -20.24 13.90 13.57
N ASP A 356 -19.21 14.50 12.98
CA ASP A 356 -19.25 15.04 11.62
C ASP A 356 -18.99 13.92 10.61
N ASP A 357 -20.07 13.31 10.16
CA ASP A 357 -20.06 12.20 9.19
C ASP A 357 -19.92 12.67 7.73
N ARG A 358 -19.69 13.97 7.47
CA ARG A 358 -19.36 14.43 6.11
C ARG A 358 -18.04 13.78 5.66
N PRO A 359 -17.89 13.43 4.37
CA PRO A 359 -16.60 12.95 3.85
C PRO A 359 -15.48 13.97 4.11
N ALA A 360 -14.33 13.52 4.61
CA ALA A 360 -13.21 14.38 4.97
C ALA A 360 -12.64 15.17 3.78
N ILE A 361 -12.85 14.70 2.56
CA ILE A 361 -12.47 15.39 1.32
C ILE A 361 -13.08 16.80 1.22
N VAL A 362 -14.19 17.10 1.91
CA VAL A 362 -14.76 18.46 1.96
C VAL A 362 -13.85 19.48 2.64
N LEU A 363 -12.85 19.03 3.40
CA LEU A 363 -11.85 19.88 4.05
C LEU A 363 -10.77 20.36 3.06
N LEU A 364 -10.58 19.64 1.95
CA LEU A 364 -9.65 19.97 0.89
C LEU A 364 -10.37 20.78 -0.20
N SER A 365 -9.77 21.90 -0.59
CA SER A 365 -10.27 22.70 -1.70
C SER A 365 -9.65 22.24 -3.00
N ASP A 366 -10.44 22.15 -4.07
CA ASP A 366 -10.01 21.65 -5.40
C ASP A 366 -9.39 20.23 -5.38
N PRO A 367 -10.09 19.21 -4.85
CA PRO A 367 -9.54 17.86 -4.74
C PRO A 367 -9.08 17.28 -6.09
N ASP A 368 -9.82 17.53 -7.18
CA ASP A 368 -9.48 17.05 -8.52
C ASP A 368 -8.17 17.67 -9.06
N GLY A 369 -7.97 18.97 -8.83
CA GLY A 369 -6.75 19.68 -9.19
C GLY A 369 -5.54 19.14 -8.42
N TYR A 370 -5.71 18.86 -7.13
CA TYR A 370 -4.67 18.26 -6.29
C TYR A 370 -4.37 16.81 -6.66
N GLU A 371 -5.38 16.02 -7.04
CA GLU A 371 -5.18 14.67 -7.57
C GLU A 371 -4.34 14.71 -8.85
N LEU A 372 -4.64 15.62 -9.78
CA LEU A 372 -3.84 15.83 -10.98
C LEU A 372 -2.39 16.26 -10.65
N ALA A 373 -2.22 17.16 -9.69
CA ALA A 373 -0.89 17.58 -9.23
C ALA A 373 -0.11 16.39 -8.63
N LEU A 374 -0.76 15.53 -7.86
CA LEU A 374 -0.16 14.30 -7.31
C LEU A 374 0.21 13.30 -8.39
N HIS A 375 -0.63 13.09 -9.40
CA HIS A 375 -0.27 12.23 -10.53
C HIS A 375 0.99 12.71 -11.24
N ARG A 376 1.11 14.03 -11.48
CA ARG A 376 2.32 14.65 -12.06
C ARG A 376 3.54 14.49 -11.15
N PHE A 377 3.33 14.54 -9.84
CA PHE A 377 4.37 14.37 -8.84
C PHE A 377 4.91 12.93 -8.80
N VAL A 378 4.01 11.92 -8.79
CA VAL A 378 4.37 10.51 -8.64
C VAL A 378 4.93 9.90 -9.92
N THR A 379 4.31 10.20 -11.06
CA THR A 379 4.66 9.56 -12.32
C THR A 379 4.65 10.56 -13.46
N PRO A 380 5.84 10.94 -13.96
CA PRO A 380 5.95 11.79 -15.13
C PRO A 380 5.15 11.23 -16.32
N GLY A 381 4.34 12.08 -16.95
CA GLY A 381 3.51 11.74 -18.11
C GLY A 381 2.08 11.28 -17.79
N VAL A 382 1.80 10.79 -16.58
CA VAL A 382 0.42 10.38 -16.20
C VAL A 382 -0.51 11.58 -16.14
N GLY A 383 0.00 12.76 -15.76
CA GLY A 383 -0.78 13.99 -15.72
C GLY A 383 -1.21 14.56 -17.07
N ASP A 384 -0.73 14.00 -18.19
CA ASP A 384 -1.09 14.41 -19.55
C ASP A 384 -2.07 13.42 -20.22
N LEU A 385 -2.39 12.32 -19.54
CA LEU A 385 -3.37 11.34 -20.00
C LEU A 385 -4.79 11.91 -19.95
N GLU A 386 -5.65 11.39 -20.82
CA GLU A 386 -7.04 11.82 -20.91
C GLU A 386 -7.81 11.39 -19.64
N PRO A 387 -8.54 12.31 -18.96
CA PRO A 387 -9.34 11.93 -17.80
C PRO A 387 -10.46 10.96 -18.17
N ILE A 388 -10.76 10.02 -17.27
CA ILE A 388 -11.86 9.07 -17.43
C ILE A 388 -12.56 8.86 -16.08
N ALA A 389 -13.89 8.72 -16.09
CA ALA A 389 -14.64 8.29 -14.91
C ALA A 389 -14.57 6.75 -14.77
N TRP A 390 -14.64 6.22 -13.55
CA TRP A 390 -14.55 4.76 -13.34
C TRP A 390 -15.68 4.00 -14.06
N GLU A 391 -16.85 4.61 -14.18
CA GLU A 391 -18.02 4.07 -14.86
C GLU A 391 -17.80 3.87 -16.37
N ASP A 392 -16.93 4.69 -16.97
CA ASP A 392 -16.63 4.66 -18.40
C ASP A 392 -15.49 3.70 -18.76
N VAL A 393 -14.77 3.16 -17.76
CA VAL A 393 -13.62 2.25 -17.99
C VAL A 393 -14.04 1.01 -18.76
N GLY A 394 -15.23 0.46 -18.52
CA GLY A 394 -15.75 -0.66 -19.29
C GLY A 394 -15.85 -0.34 -20.79
N GLU A 395 -16.53 0.75 -21.13
CA GLU A 395 -16.79 1.14 -22.53
C GLU A 395 -15.57 1.70 -23.25
N ARG A 396 -14.71 2.46 -22.57
CA ARG A 396 -13.61 3.17 -23.24
C ARG A 396 -12.28 2.43 -23.18
N VAL A 397 -12.06 1.60 -22.15
CA VAL A 397 -10.81 0.86 -21.97
C VAL A 397 -10.98 -0.60 -22.36
N ALA A 398 -11.94 -1.31 -21.77
CA ALA A 398 -12.08 -2.74 -22.00
C ALA A 398 -12.55 -3.06 -23.43
N MET A 399 -13.51 -2.31 -23.97
CA MET A 399 -13.95 -2.50 -25.37
C MET A 399 -12.86 -2.21 -26.38
N GLU A 400 -12.08 -1.14 -26.17
CA GLU A 400 -10.98 -0.82 -27.09
C GLU A 400 -9.92 -1.93 -27.06
N HIS A 401 -9.58 -2.42 -25.88
CA HIS A 401 -8.67 -3.56 -25.76
C HIS A 401 -9.20 -4.81 -26.47
N TRP A 402 -10.49 -5.14 -26.32
CA TRP A 402 -11.08 -6.27 -27.04
C TRP A 402 -11.10 -6.07 -28.57
N ARG A 403 -11.29 -4.83 -29.05
CA ARG A 403 -11.19 -4.50 -30.47
C ARG A 403 -9.78 -4.70 -30.99
N GLU A 404 -8.77 -4.19 -30.30
CA GLU A 404 -7.37 -4.38 -30.66
C GLU A 404 -7.01 -5.88 -30.76
N VAL A 405 -7.43 -6.67 -29.77
CA VAL A 405 -7.20 -8.13 -29.79
C VAL A 405 -7.96 -8.79 -30.93
N ARG A 406 -9.21 -8.40 -31.20
CA ARG A 406 -9.99 -8.93 -32.31
C ARG A 406 -9.33 -8.61 -33.65
N ASP A 407 -8.91 -7.36 -33.85
CA ASP A 407 -8.34 -6.89 -35.11
C ASP A 407 -6.98 -7.53 -35.38
N ALA A 408 -6.16 -7.72 -34.35
CA ALA A 408 -4.91 -8.46 -34.45
C ALA A 408 -5.08 -9.93 -34.87
N HIS A 409 -6.27 -10.50 -34.66
CA HIS A 409 -6.59 -11.90 -34.96
C HIS A 409 -7.78 -12.05 -35.93
N ALA A 410 -8.06 -11.02 -36.73
CA ALA A 410 -9.22 -10.98 -37.62
C ALA A 410 -9.27 -12.18 -38.59
N SER A 411 -8.13 -12.65 -39.10
CA SER A 411 -8.07 -13.81 -40.01
C SER A 411 -8.63 -15.10 -39.41
N VAL A 412 -8.55 -15.27 -38.09
CA VAL A 412 -9.12 -16.42 -37.37
C VAL A 412 -10.56 -16.12 -36.98
N LEU A 413 -10.83 -14.95 -36.39
CA LEU A 413 -12.15 -14.59 -35.88
C LEU A 413 -13.20 -14.39 -36.99
N ASP A 414 -12.81 -13.97 -38.19
CA ASP A 414 -13.72 -13.82 -39.32
C ASP A 414 -14.11 -15.19 -39.93
N ARG A 415 -13.26 -16.21 -39.77
CA ARG A 415 -13.60 -17.60 -40.16
C ARG A 415 -14.51 -18.29 -39.16
N TYR A 416 -14.48 -17.83 -37.91
CA TYR A 416 -15.24 -18.39 -36.80
C TYR A 416 -16.05 -17.28 -36.13
N PRO A 417 -17.23 -16.88 -36.67
CA PRO A 417 -18.13 -15.98 -35.97
C PRO A 417 -18.65 -16.62 -34.67
N PRO A 418 -19.14 -15.84 -33.68
CA PRO A 418 -19.60 -16.36 -32.38
C PRO A 418 -20.54 -17.56 -32.43
N GLU A 419 -21.41 -17.62 -33.45
CA GLU A 419 -22.36 -18.72 -33.68
C GLU A 419 -21.67 -20.07 -33.96
N SER A 420 -20.42 -20.03 -34.45
CA SER A 420 -19.59 -21.19 -34.75
C SER A 420 -18.63 -21.58 -33.62
N TYR A 421 -18.65 -20.87 -32.48
CA TYR A 421 -17.73 -21.15 -31.37
C TYR A 421 -17.78 -22.58 -30.82
N PRO A 422 -18.94 -23.26 -30.73
CA PRO A 422 -18.97 -24.67 -30.37
C PRO A 422 -18.06 -25.53 -31.28
N GLU A 423 -18.06 -25.28 -32.59
CA GLU A 423 -17.22 -25.98 -33.57
C GLU A 423 -15.76 -25.53 -33.50
N ALA A 424 -15.51 -24.23 -33.25
CA ALA A 424 -14.17 -23.70 -33.04
C ALA A 424 -13.48 -24.36 -31.83
N ILE A 425 -14.24 -24.59 -30.76
CA ILE A 425 -13.74 -25.18 -29.51
C ILE A 425 -13.34 -26.65 -29.68
N GLU A 426 -14.07 -27.42 -30.49
CA GLU A 426 -13.67 -28.79 -30.84
C GLU A 426 -12.29 -28.83 -31.52
N ARG A 427 -11.93 -27.74 -32.20
CA ARG A 427 -10.65 -27.55 -32.91
C ARG A 427 -9.67 -26.65 -32.17
N LEU A 428 -9.87 -26.39 -30.87
CA LEU A 428 -9.09 -25.42 -30.10
C LEU A 428 -7.58 -25.73 -30.09
N GLY A 429 -7.20 -27.01 -30.18
CA GLY A 429 -5.81 -27.43 -30.32
C GLY A 429 -5.15 -26.86 -31.59
N GLU A 430 -5.80 -27.00 -32.74
CA GLU A 430 -5.34 -26.47 -34.03
C GLU A 430 -5.37 -24.94 -34.04
N LEU A 431 -6.48 -24.34 -33.60
CA LEU A 431 -6.64 -22.88 -33.55
C LEU A 431 -5.60 -22.22 -32.63
N SER A 432 -5.28 -22.83 -31.50
CA SER A 432 -4.28 -22.28 -30.58
C SER A 432 -2.86 -22.26 -31.18
N ALA A 433 -2.54 -23.20 -32.08
CA ALA A 433 -1.26 -23.23 -32.78
C ALA A 433 -1.20 -22.18 -33.92
N GLU A 434 -2.34 -21.83 -34.50
CA GLU A 434 -2.46 -20.76 -35.49
C GLU A 434 -2.41 -19.37 -34.84
N ILE A 435 -3.16 -19.17 -33.75
CA ILE A 435 -3.24 -17.91 -32.99
C ILE A 435 -1.89 -17.59 -32.32
N VAL A 436 -1.21 -18.59 -31.75
CA VAL A 436 0.06 -18.39 -31.05
C VAL A 436 1.21 -18.94 -31.90
N PRO A 437 2.00 -18.06 -32.55
CA PRO A 437 3.09 -18.52 -33.39
C PRO A 437 4.18 -19.26 -32.58
N PRO A 438 4.93 -20.19 -33.19
CA PRO A 438 5.89 -21.05 -32.48
C PRO A 438 6.97 -20.29 -31.69
N ASN A 439 7.35 -19.10 -32.18
CA ASN A 439 8.38 -18.25 -31.57
C ASN A 439 7.83 -17.29 -30.49
N SER A 440 6.56 -17.44 -30.09
CA SER A 440 5.96 -16.66 -29.01
C SER A 440 6.59 -17.00 -27.65
N ARG A 441 6.48 -16.09 -26.68
CA ARG A 441 6.84 -16.37 -25.28
C ARG A 441 5.92 -17.43 -24.63
N ILE A 442 4.76 -17.70 -25.24
CA ILE A 442 3.78 -18.68 -24.77
C ILE A 442 4.13 -20.06 -25.37
N GLN A 443 4.82 -20.89 -24.59
CA GLN A 443 5.37 -22.17 -25.05
C GLN A 443 4.48 -23.38 -24.71
N SER A 444 3.80 -23.36 -23.56
CA SER A 444 2.96 -24.48 -23.11
C SER A 444 1.70 -24.65 -23.99
N PRO A 445 1.35 -25.87 -24.43
CA PRO A 445 0.10 -26.12 -25.14
C PRO A 445 -1.15 -25.64 -24.38
N GLU A 446 -1.14 -25.73 -23.05
CA GLU A 446 -2.28 -25.29 -22.23
C GLU A 446 -2.38 -23.76 -22.17
N ASP A 447 -1.24 -23.06 -22.12
CA ASP A 447 -1.23 -21.59 -22.15
C ASP A 447 -1.62 -21.07 -23.53
N ARG A 448 -1.25 -21.78 -24.61
CA ARG A 448 -1.71 -21.47 -25.97
C ARG A 448 -3.22 -21.60 -26.09
N LYS A 449 -3.81 -22.70 -25.58
CA LYS A 449 -5.28 -22.87 -25.54
C LYS A 449 -5.95 -21.78 -24.69
N ARG A 450 -5.37 -21.43 -23.54
CA ARG A 450 -5.87 -20.35 -22.69
C ARG A 450 -5.87 -19.01 -23.42
N PHE A 451 -4.79 -18.67 -24.12
CA PHE A 451 -4.71 -17.45 -24.92
C PHE A 451 -5.71 -17.47 -26.09
N ALA A 452 -5.85 -18.59 -26.78
CA ALA A 452 -6.86 -18.75 -27.83
C ALA A 452 -8.29 -18.50 -27.31
N ARG A 453 -8.63 -18.98 -26.12
CA ARG A 453 -9.92 -18.66 -25.47
C ARG A 453 -10.08 -17.17 -25.18
N THR A 454 -9.01 -16.47 -24.76
CA THR A 454 -9.04 -15.00 -24.60
C THR A 454 -9.32 -14.30 -25.93
N VAL A 455 -8.70 -14.74 -27.03
CA VAL A 455 -8.92 -14.18 -28.37
C VAL A 455 -10.36 -14.40 -28.84
N LEU A 456 -10.90 -15.60 -28.66
CA LEU A 456 -12.32 -15.88 -28.91
C LEU A 456 -13.23 -15.04 -28.01
N GLY A 457 -12.90 -14.87 -26.73
CA GLY A 457 -13.64 -14.01 -25.81
C GLY A 457 -13.69 -12.55 -26.27
N ALA A 458 -12.57 -12.00 -26.76
CA ALA A 458 -12.53 -10.67 -27.35
C ALA A 458 -13.41 -10.56 -28.61
N GLY A 459 -13.39 -11.57 -29.48
CA GLY A 459 -14.27 -11.65 -30.64
C GLY A 459 -15.76 -11.67 -30.26
N LEU A 460 -16.14 -12.47 -29.26
CA LEU A 460 -17.49 -12.46 -28.70
C LEU A 460 -17.85 -11.08 -28.15
N ALA A 461 -16.94 -10.43 -27.43
CA ALA A 461 -17.21 -9.15 -26.80
C ALA A 461 -17.56 -8.06 -27.84
N VAL A 462 -16.75 -7.96 -28.89
CA VAL A 462 -16.99 -7.02 -30.00
C VAL A 462 -18.33 -7.32 -30.68
N ALA A 463 -18.61 -8.59 -30.98
CA ALA A 463 -19.85 -8.98 -31.66
C ALA A 463 -21.10 -8.77 -30.79
N LEU A 464 -21.01 -8.92 -29.47
CA LEU A 464 -22.11 -8.61 -28.55
C LEU A 464 -22.32 -7.09 -28.42
N ARG A 465 -21.25 -6.29 -28.43
CA ARG A 465 -21.36 -4.82 -28.46
C ARG A 465 -22.15 -4.34 -29.69
N GLU A 466 -21.88 -4.92 -30.86
CA GLU A 466 -22.61 -4.64 -32.11
C GLU A 466 -24.10 -5.02 -32.02
N ARG A 467 -24.45 -5.99 -31.17
CA ARG A 467 -25.84 -6.37 -30.87
C ARG A 467 -26.49 -5.51 -29.77
N GLY A 468 -25.85 -4.43 -29.34
CA GLY A 468 -26.41 -3.47 -28.39
C GLY A 468 -26.12 -3.74 -26.92
N TRP A 469 -25.21 -4.68 -26.61
CA TRP A 469 -24.69 -4.82 -25.25
C TRP A 469 -23.78 -3.65 -24.89
N SER A 470 -23.59 -3.37 -23.60
CA SER A 470 -22.69 -2.34 -23.08
C SER A 470 -21.63 -2.95 -22.15
N ALA A 471 -20.37 -2.57 -22.29
CA ALA A 471 -19.30 -2.99 -21.39
C ALA A 471 -19.33 -2.24 -20.06
N LYS A 472 -19.14 -2.99 -18.98
CA LYS A 472 -19.05 -2.49 -17.61
C LYS A 472 -17.83 -3.10 -16.96
N LYS A 473 -17.18 -2.34 -16.08
CA LYS A 473 -16.08 -2.83 -15.26
C LYS A 473 -16.33 -2.47 -13.81
N GLU A 474 -16.67 -3.48 -13.01
CA GLU A 474 -16.78 -3.34 -11.55
C GLU A 474 -15.43 -3.66 -10.89
N PHE A 475 -15.14 -3.01 -9.77
CA PHE A 475 -13.91 -3.25 -9.02
C PHE A 475 -13.78 -4.71 -8.57
N GLY A 476 -12.58 -5.28 -8.71
CA GLY A 476 -12.28 -6.67 -8.34
C GLY A 476 -12.83 -7.72 -9.29
N GLN A 477 -13.63 -7.35 -10.29
CA GLN A 477 -14.17 -8.25 -11.31
C GLN A 477 -13.50 -8.01 -12.68
N PRO A 478 -13.41 -9.01 -13.56
CA PRO A 478 -13.06 -8.76 -14.96
C PRO A 478 -14.12 -7.86 -15.64
N PRO A 479 -13.79 -7.19 -16.77
CA PRO A 479 -14.79 -6.46 -17.54
C PRO A 479 -15.87 -7.40 -18.09
N GLU A 480 -17.13 -6.98 -18.01
CA GLU A 480 -18.30 -7.73 -18.44
C GLU A 480 -19.11 -6.95 -19.47
N LEU A 481 -19.92 -7.65 -20.26
CA LEU A 481 -20.96 -7.07 -21.09
C LEU A 481 -22.32 -7.20 -20.41
N ALA A 482 -23.10 -6.12 -20.49
CA ALA A 482 -24.40 -5.97 -19.90
C ALA A 482 -25.47 -5.69 -20.96
N TRP A 483 -26.62 -6.33 -20.82
CA TRP A 483 -27.83 -6.01 -21.58
C TRP A 483 -29.06 -6.19 -20.68
N GLY A 484 -29.71 -5.08 -20.32
CA GLY A 484 -30.75 -5.07 -19.29
C GLY A 484 -30.22 -5.66 -17.97
N ALA A 485 -30.86 -6.74 -17.50
CA ALA A 485 -30.42 -7.49 -16.31
C ALA A 485 -29.37 -8.58 -16.61
N LYS A 486 -29.13 -8.93 -17.88
CA LYS A 486 -28.14 -9.95 -18.24
C LYS A 486 -26.72 -9.39 -18.14
N ARG A 487 -25.79 -10.22 -17.68
CA ARG A 487 -24.35 -9.94 -17.53
C ARG A 487 -23.55 -11.13 -18.02
N ILE A 488 -22.48 -10.88 -18.77
CA ILE A 488 -21.63 -11.91 -19.37
C ILE A 488 -20.19 -11.41 -19.34
N ASP A 489 -19.28 -12.16 -18.70
CA ASP A 489 -17.85 -12.09 -18.99
C ASP A 489 -17.58 -12.90 -20.28
N PRO A 490 -17.16 -12.27 -21.38
CA PRO A 490 -16.98 -12.95 -22.67
C PRO A 490 -15.93 -14.07 -22.64
N ILE A 491 -14.87 -13.91 -21.85
CA ILE A 491 -13.79 -14.89 -21.75
C ILE A 491 -14.25 -16.08 -20.91
N VAL A 492 -14.98 -15.82 -19.82
CA VAL A 492 -15.57 -16.88 -18.99
C VAL A 492 -16.62 -17.67 -19.77
N ALA A 493 -17.48 -17.00 -20.54
CA ALA A 493 -18.47 -17.67 -21.37
C ALA A 493 -17.84 -18.65 -22.36
N VAL A 494 -16.76 -18.23 -23.06
CA VAL A 494 -16.00 -19.13 -23.96
C VAL A 494 -15.36 -20.28 -23.19
N ARG A 495 -14.84 -20.04 -21.99
CA ARG A 495 -14.28 -21.10 -21.14
C ARG A 495 -15.34 -22.10 -20.69
N GLU A 496 -16.53 -21.64 -20.31
CA GLU A 496 -17.63 -22.52 -19.91
C GLU A 496 -18.15 -23.36 -21.07
N LEU A 497 -18.21 -22.79 -22.28
CA LEU A 497 -18.47 -23.55 -23.49
C LEU A 497 -17.38 -24.61 -23.73
N ALA A 498 -16.11 -24.26 -23.53
CA ALA A 498 -14.97 -25.18 -23.71
C ALA A 498 -14.94 -26.33 -22.69
N ASP A 499 -15.41 -26.06 -21.48
CA ASP A 499 -15.47 -27.03 -20.39
C ASP A 499 -16.77 -27.86 -20.42
N GLY A 500 -17.66 -27.63 -21.41
CA GLY A 500 -18.95 -28.33 -21.53
C GLY A 500 -19.99 -27.92 -20.48
N ARG A 501 -19.78 -26.78 -19.79
CA ARG A 501 -20.73 -26.22 -18.80
C ARG A 501 -21.83 -25.36 -19.42
N CYS A 502 -21.68 -24.95 -20.68
CA CYS A 502 -22.71 -24.30 -21.49
C CYS A 502 -23.09 -25.22 -22.66
N SER A 503 -24.37 -25.51 -22.86
CA SER A 503 -24.80 -26.30 -24.02
C SER A 503 -24.77 -25.45 -25.29
N ARG A 504 -24.81 -26.11 -26.47
CA ARG A 504 -24.90 -25.41 -27.76
C ARG A 504 -26.20 -24.61 -27.87
N GLU A 505 -27.30 -25.10 -27.30
CA GLU A 505 -28.59 -24.42 -27.31
C GLU A 505 -28.54 -23.15 -26.45
N ASP A 506 -28.02 -23.25 -25.22
CA ASP A 506 -27.87 -22.10 -24.31
C ASP A 506 -26.94 -21.03 -24.91
N TRP A 507 -25.87 -21.45 -25.59
CA TRP A 507 -24.95 -20.55 -26.28
C TRP A 507 -25.66 -19.75 -27.39
N MET A 508 -26.47 -20.42 -28.21
CA MET A 508 -27.21 -19.74 -29.28
C MET A 508 -28.29 -18.82 -28.71
N GLU A 509 -28.97 -19.20 -27.63
CA GLU A 509 -29.93 -18.34 -26.94
C GLU A 509 -29.26 -17.08 -26.38
N MET A 510 -28.08 -17.22 -25.78
CA MET A 510 -27.27 -16.10 -25.28
C MET A 510 -26.95 -15.09 -26.39
N LEU A 511 -26.53 -15.55 -27.56
CA LEU A 511 -26.24 -14.71 -28.73
C LEU A 511 -27.49 -14.05 -29.34
N SER A 512 -28.66 -14.67 -29.15
CA SER A 512 -29.94 -14.24 -29.72
C SER A 512 -30.65 -13.14 -28.92
N ALA A 513 -30.02 -12.62 -27.85
CA ALA A 513 -30.56 -11.47 -27.12
C ALA A 513 -30.89 -10.32 -28.11
N PRO A 514 -32.13 -9.82 -28.14
CA PRO A 514 -32.71 -9.17 -29.31
C PRO A 514 -31.92 -7.95 -29.77
N GLY A 515 -31.38 -8.07 -30.98
CA GLY A 515 -30.77 -6.98 -31.73
C GLY A 515 -31.81 -5.95 -32.17
N ALA A 516 -31.34 -4.70 -32.24
CA ALA A 516 -32.06 -3.57 -32.76
C ALA A 516 -32.63 -3.84 -34.16
N ALA A 517 -33.95 -4.09 -34.21
CA ALA A 517 -34.79 -3.86 -35.38
C ALA A 517 -35.46 -2.47 -35.29
N ALA A 518 -34.76 -1.46 -34.78
CA ALA A 518 -35.35 -0.13 -34.51
C ALA A 518 -34.79 1.04 -35.34
N ASP A 519 -33.76 0.87 -36.18
CA ASP A 519 -33.21 1.99 -36.99
C ASP A 519 -33.07 1.68 -38.49
N ARG A 520 -33.99 0.89 -39.06
CA ARG A 520 -34.23 0.87 -40.51
C ARG A 520 -35.73 0.84 -40.81
N ALA A 521 -36.39 1.97 -40.60
CA ALA A 521 -37.64 2.34 -41.28
C ALA A 521 -37.72 3.86 -41.37
#